data_AF-A0AAJ1M051-F1
#
_entry.id   AF-A0AAJ1M051-F1
#
_cell.length_a   1.000
_cell.length_b   1.000
_cell.length_c   1.000
_cell.angle_alpha   90.00
_cell.angle_beta   90.00
_cell.angle_gamma   90.00
#
_symmetry.space_group_name_H-M   'P 1'
#
loop_
_entity.id
_entity.type
_entity.pdbx_description
1 polymer ?
#
loop_
_entity_poly.entity_id
_entity_poly.type
_entity_poly.pdbx_seq_one_letter_code
_entity_poly.pdbx_strand_id
1 'polypeptide(L)'
;MSGEATDLSARLWDERALLGDLVTAAADPDRVRRLLDRLRELRLEQDVLVHALAEQWGTGPDTATLRSLERVAPPPWDLLLPEHLTALASLTAEVAAVLPPGPVRDAWDRISPRAR
;
A
#
# COMPACT_ATOMS: atom_id res chain seq x y z
N MET A 1 -1.32 16.87 -16.15
CA MET A 1 -0.94 15.83 -15.17
C MET A 1 -2.11 15.70 -14.21
N SER A 2 -2.68 14.50 -14.06
CA SER A 2 -3.81 14.29 -13.13
C SER A 2 -3.29 14.47 -11.69
N GLY A 3 -3.99 15.29 -10.89
CA GLY A 3 -3.66 15.50 -9.48
C GLY A 3 -3.78 14.20 -8.69
N GLU A 4 -4.74 13.35 -9.06
CA GLU A 4 -4.99 12.07 -8.39
C GLU A 4 -3.81 11.10 -8.52
N ALA A 5 -3.10 11.10 -9.65
CA ALA A 5 -1.93 10.25 -9.83
C ALA A 5 -0.75 10.70 -8.94
N THR A 6 -0.56 12.00 -8.79
CA THR A 6 0.41 12.57 -7.85
C THR A 6 0.01 12.28 -6.41
N ASP A 7 -1.26 12.44 -6.06
CA ASP A 7 -1.77 12.11 -4.73
C ASP A 7 -1.61 10.62 -4.41
N LEU A 8 -1.87 9.73 -5.38
CA LEU A 8 -1.66 8.30 -5.21
C LEU A 8 -0.17 8.01 -4.93
N SER A 9 0.74 8.60 -5.70
CA SER A 9 2.18 8.45 -5.46
C SER A 9 2.59 8.95 -4.07
N ALA A 10 2.02 10.06 -3.58
CA ALA A 10 2.25 10.53 -2.23
C ALA A 10 1.80 9.50 -1.18
N ARG A 11 0.60 8.91 -1.33
CA ARG A 11 0.12 7.87 -0.41
C ARG A 11 0.95 6.59 -0.46
N LEU A 12 1.47 6.21 -1.63
CA LEU A 12 2.38 5.08 -1.77
C LEU A 12 3.72 5.34 -1.07
N TRP A 13 4.21 6.58 -1.09
CA TRP A 13 5.38 6.98 -0.30
C TRP A 13 5.11 6.95 1.21
N ASP A 14 3.95 7.45 1.64
CA ASP A 14 3.53 7.39 3.04
C ASP A 14 3.43 5.94 3.53
N GLU A 15 2.91 5.03 2.69
CA GLU A 15 2.82 3.61 3.03
C GLU A 15 4.21 2.98 3.17
N ARG A 16 5.14 3.30 2.26
CA ARG A 16 6.53 2.83 2.36
C ARG A 16 7.17 3.29 3.67
N ALA A 17 7.01 4.57 4.03
CA ALA A 17 7.53 5.10 5.28
C ALA A 17 6.93 4.38 6.49
N LEU A 18 5.62 4.16 6.48
CA LEU A 18 4.91 3.51 7.57
C LEU A 18 5.26 2.01 7.70
N LEU A 19 5.46 1.30 6.59
CA LEU A 19 5.98 -0.06 6.60
C LEU A 19 7.42 -0.11 7.16
N GLY A 20 8.27 0.87 6.80
CA GLY A 20 9.59 1.01 7.41
C GLY A 20 9.52 1.23 8.92
N ASP A 21 8.61 2.09 9.38
CA ASP A 21 8.35 2.28 10.82
C ASP A 21 7.89 0.98 11.49
N LEU A 22 7.03 0.20 10.85
CA LEU A 22 6.60 -1.12 11.34
C LEU A 22 7.76 -2.10 11.49
N VAL A 23 8.69 -2.14 10.54
CA VAL A 23 9.90 -2.98 10.62
C VAL A 23 10.70 -2.63 11.89
N THR A 24 10.89 -1.34 12.16
CA THR A 24 11.67 -0.89 13.33
C THR A 24 10.92 -1.03 14.65
N ALA A 25 9.59 -0.99 14.63
CA ALA A 25 8.75 -1.01 15.83
C ALA A 25 8.40 -2.43 16.33
N ALA A 26 8.86 -3.50 15.69
CA ALA A 26 8.40 -4.88 15.95
C ALA A 26 8.46 -5.33 17.43
N ALA A 27 9.36 -4.75 18.23
CA ALA A 27 9.50 -5.03 19.67
C ALA A 27 8.52 -4.25 20.58
N ASP A 28 7.73 -3.32 20.03
CA ASP A 28 6.76 -2.48 20.75
C ASP A 28 5.33 -2.75 20.20
N PRO A 29 4.58 -3.69 20.79
CA PRO A 29 3.25 -4.06 20.31
C PRO A 29 2.23 -2.92 20.28
N ASP A 30 2.36 -1.93 21.18
CA ASP A 30 1.46 -0.79 21.23
C ASP A 30 1.74 0.19 20.11
N ARG A 31 3.01 0.44 19.81
CA ARG A 31 3.41 1.22 18.64
C ARG A 31 3.01 0.53 17.35
N VAL A 32 3.25 -0.78 17.23
CA VAL A 32 2.85 -1.53 16.03
C VAL A 32 1.34 -1.42 15.82
N ARG A 33 0.52 -1.62 16.85
CA ARG A 33 -0.94 -1.50 16.72
C ARG A 33 -1.40 -0.13 16.19
N ARG A 34 -0.85 0.96 16.73
CA ARG A 34 -1.16 2.32 16.22
C ARG A 34 -0.73 2.51 14.77
N LEU A 35 0.41 1.96 14.38
CA LEU A 35 0.88 2.00 12.99
C LEU A 35 -0.03 1.17 12.08
N LEU A 36 -0.47 -0.01 12.50
CA LEU A 36 -1.40 -0.83 11.72
C LEU A 36 -2.76 -0.14 11.50
N ASP A 37 -3.27 0.58 12.50
CA ASP A 37 -4.49 1.38 12.35
C ASP A 37 -4.30 2.48 11.29
N ARG A 38 -3.17 3.19 11.35
CA ARG A 38 -2.83 4.20 10.34
C ARG A 38 -2.60 3.61 8.95
N LEU A 39 -2.01 2.42 8.84
CA LEU A 39 -1.86 1.69 7.56
C LEU A 39 -3.23 1.41 6.93
N ARG A 40 -4.19 1.00 7.75
CA ARG A 40 -5.54 0.70 7.29
C ARG A 40 -6.23 1.95 6.75
N GLU A 41 -6.17 3.06 7.48
CA GLU A 41 -6.74 4.34 7.03
C GLU A 41 -6.11 4.78 5.70
N LEU A 42 -4.79 4.75 5.61
CA LEU A 42 -4.04 5.12 4.41
C LEU A 42 -4.42 4.27 3.19
N ARG A 43 -4.61 2.96 3.37
CA ARG A 43 -5.02 2.08 2.26
C ARG A 43 -6.44 2.34 1.77
N LEU A 44 -7.35 2.75 2.66
CA LEU A 44 -8.69 3.18 2.24
C LEU A 44 -8.63 4.44 1.36
N GLU A 45 -7.74 5.39 1.68
CA GLU A 45 -7.52 6.57 0.84
C GLU A 45 -6.91 6.21 -0.52
N GLN A 46 -5.97 5.26 -0.55
CA GLN A 46 -5.42 4.73 -1.79
C GLN A 46 -6.49 4.07 -2.65
N ASP A 47 -7.39 3.27 -2.06
CA ASP A 47 -8.46 2.60 -2.79
C ASP A 47 -9.35 3.63 -3.52
N VAL A 48 -9.68 4.76 -2.89
CA VAL A 48 -10.44 5.85 -3.52
C VAL A 48 -9.69 6.42 -4.74
N LEU A 49 -8.39 6.68 -4.59
CA LEU A 49 -7.55 7.21 -5.68
C LEU A 49 -7.40 6.18 -6.81
N VAL A 50 -7.29 4.90 -6.48
CA VAL A 50 -7.20 3.81 -7.46
C VAL A 50 -8.46 3.73 -8.32
N HIS A 51 -9.65 3.85 -7.71
CA HIS A 51 -10.91 3.86 -8.45
C HIS A 51 -11.02 5.10 -9.35
N ALA A 52 -10.66 6.28 -8.85
CA ALA A 52 -10.66 7.51 -9.64
C ALA A 52 -9.72 7.40 -10.86
N LEU A 53 -8.52 6.87 -10.67
CA LEU A 53 -7.55 6.68 -11.75
C LEU A 53 -7.96 5.58 -12.72
N ALA A 54 -8.68 4.56 -12.26
CA ALA A 54 -9.19 3.52 -13.12
C ALA A 54 -10.11 4.08 -14.20
N GLU A 55 -11.06 4.95 -13.81
CA GLU A 55 -11.93 5.65 -14.76
C GLU A 55 -11.12 6.51 -15.73
N GLN A 56 -10.15 7.27 -15.22
CA GLN A 56 -9.33 8.16 -16.03
C GLN A 56 -8.42 7.42 -17.02
N TRP A 57 -7.92 6.25 -16.65
CA TRP A 57 -7.01 5.45 -17.48
C TRP A 57 -7.75 4.37 -18.29
N GLY A 58 -9.09 4.43 -18.34
CA GLY A 58 -9.90 3.60 -19.25
C GLY A 58 -10.12 2.17 -18.77
N THR A 59 -10.08 1.93 -17.46
CA THR A 59 -10.43 0.64 -16.84
C THR A 59 -11.69 0.76 -15.98
N GLY A 60 -12.40 -0.36 -15.81
CA GLY A 60 -13.60 -0.37 -14.97
C GLY A 60 -13.25 -0.13 -13.49
N PRO A 61 -13.87 0.85 -12.82
CA PRO A 61 -13.53 1.21 -11.44
C PRO A 61 -13.88 0.09 -10.45
N ASP A 62 -14.97 -0.64 -10.66
CA ASP A 62 -15.54 -1.60 -9.69
C ASP A 62 -14.60 -2.74 -9.28
N THR A 63 -13.56 -3.01 -10.07
CA THR A 63 -12.55 -4.04 -9.80
C THR A 63 -11.12 -3.48 -9.87
N ALA A 64 -10.97 -2.17 -9.76
CA ALA A 64 -9.69 -1.51 -9.86
C ALA A 64 -8.80 -1.86 -8.66
N THR A 65 -7.56 -2.20 -8.98
CA THR A 65 -6.50 -2.46 -8.00
C THR A 65 -5.24 -1.73 -8.45
N LEU A 66 -4.29 -1.51 -7.55
CA LEU A 66 -2.97 -0.99 -7.93
C LEU A 66 -2.31 -1.83 -9.04
N ARG A 67 -2.49 -3.16 -8.99
CA ARG A 67 -1.99 -4.10 -10.01
C ARG A 67 -2.70 -3.98 -11.36
N SER A 68 -3.99 -3.64 -11.39
CA SER A 68 -4.68 -3.39 -12.66
C SER A 68 -4.26 -2.06 -13.27
N LEU A 69 -4.08 -1.03 -12.43
CA LEU A 69 -3.58 0.28 -12.86
C LEU A 69 -2.17 0.19 -13.47
N GLU A 70 -1.27 -0.61 -12.88
CA GLU A 70 0.09 -0.86 -13.39
C GLU A 70 0.09 -1.24 -14.88
N ARG A 71 -0.92 -1.98 -15.36
CA ARG A 71 -1.00 -2.48 -16.74
C ARG A 71 -1.46 -1.44 -17.76
N VAL A 72 -2.11 -0.38 -17.31
CA VAL A 72 -2.73 0.64 -18.17
C VAL A 72 -2.17 2.05 -17.89
N ALA A 73 -1.25 2.16 -16.93
CA ALA A 73 -0.68 3.42 -16.50
C ALA A 73 -0.03 4.15 -17.70
N PRO A 74 -0.38 5.43 -17.95
CA PRO A 74 0.25 6.21 -19.00
C PRO A 74 1.61 6.75 -18.55
N PRO A 75 2.50 7.17 -19.47
CA PRO A 75 3.73 7.84 -19.09
C PRO A 75 3.51 9.12 -18.26
N PRO A 76 4.33 9.38 -17.22
CA PRO A 76 5.48 8.59 -16.72
C PRO A 76 5.12 7.52 -15.68
N TRP A 77 3.83 7.31 -15.41
CA TRP A 77 3.35 6.40 -14.37
C TRP A 77 3.54 4.92 -14.70
N ASP A 78 3.71 4.61 -15.99
CA ASP A 78 4.14 3.31 -16.51
C ASP A 78 5.47 2.82 -15.92
N LEU A 79 6.35 3.74 -15.51
CA LEU A 79 7.62 3.43 -14.85
C LEU A 79 7.56 3.60 -13.33
N LEU A 80 6.89 4.65 -12.85
CA LEU A 80 6.88 4.98 -11.43
C LEU A 80 6.04 4.00 -10.60
N LEU A 81 4.87 3.58 -11.11
CA LEU A 81 3.98 2.70 -10.36
C LEU A 81 4.59 1.31 -10.09
N PRO A 82 5.22 0.63 -11.08
CA PRO A 82 5.96 -0.62 -10.81
C PRO A 82 7.05 -0.50 -9.74
N GLU A 83 7.79 0.62 -9.69
CA GLU A 83 8.81 0.87 -8.67
C GLU A 83 8.19 0.88 -7.26
N HIS A 84 7.09 1.62 -7.10
CA HIS A 84 6.34 1.66 -5.85
C HIS A 84 5.87 0.27 -5.42
N LEU A 85 5.27 -0.51 -6.34
CA LEU A 85 4.76 -1.84 -6.03
C LEU A 85 5.87 -2.81 -5.63
N THR A 86 7.03 -2.70 -6.26
CA THR A 86 8.22 -3.49 -5.89
C THR A 86 8.68 -3.14 -4.48
N ALA A 87 8.81 -1.85 -4.16
CA ALA A 87 9.23 -1.41 -2.83
C ALA A 87 8.24 -1.82 -1.73
N LEU A 88 6.94 -1.68 -1.99
CA LEU A 88 5.89 -2.10 -1.06
C LEU A 88 5.89 -3.61 -0.81
N ALA A 89 6.09 -4.41 -1.86
CA ALA A 89 6.19 -5.86 -1.73
C ALA A 89 7.38 -6.27 -0.83
N SER A 90 8.56 -5.67 -1.05
CA SER A 90 9.74 -5.92 -0.23
C SER A 90 9.51 -5.54 1.24
N LEU A 91 9.02 -4.33 1.50
CA LEU A 91 8.75 -3.86 2.87
C LEU A 91 7.67 -4.70 3.57
N THR A 92 6.63 -5.10 2.86
CA THR A 92 5.58 -6.00 3.39
C THR A 92 6.18 -7.35 3.80
N ALA A 93 7.10 -7.90 3.00
CA ALA A 93 7.80 -9.13 3.34
C ALA A 93 8.71 -8.96 4.57
N GLU A 94 9.40 -7.83 4.69
CA GLU A 94 10.23 -7.52 5.85
C GLU A 94 9.41 -7.40 7.14
N VAL A 95 8.29 -6.66 7.13
CA VAL A 95 7.37 -6.59 8.28
C VAL A 95 6.90 -7.99 8.68
N ALA A 96 6.53 -8.81 7.69
CA ALA A 96 6.13 -10.19 7.93
C ALA A 96 7.26 -11.08 8.49
N ALA A 97 8.53 -10.76 8.25
CA ALA A 97 9.66 -11.51 8.79
C ALA A 97 9.96 -11.14 10.25
N VAL A 98 9.75 -9.88 10.64
CA VAL A 98 10.14 -9.39 11.97
C VAL A 98 9.03 -9.42 13.02
N LEU A 99 7.76 -9.43 12.61
CA LEU A 99 6.64 -9.47 13.57
C LEU A 99 6.55 -10.82 14.30
N PRO A 100 6.61 -10.84 15.65
CA PRO A 100 6.49 -12.07 16.43
C PRO A 100 5.06 -12.63 16.39
N PRO A 101 4.85 -13.94 16.62
CA PRO A 101 3.52 -14.52 16.77
C PRO A 101 2.70 -13.84 17.86
N GLY A 102 1.39 -13.71 17.63
CA GLY A 102 0.45 -13.14 18.60
C GLY A 102 -0.54 -12.15 17.99
N PRO A 103 -1.28 -11.40 18.83
CA PRO A 103 -2.40 -10.57 18.37
C PRO A 103 -2.04 -9.51 17.32
N VAL A 104 -0.82 -8.97 17.41
CA VAL A 104 -0.32 -7.99 16.45
C VAL A 104 -0.04 -8.64 15.09
N ARG A 105 0.49 -9.87 15.07
CA ARG A 105 0.66 -10.64 13.85
C ARG A 105 -0.69 -10.99 13.22
N ASP A 106 -1.68 -11.38 14.02
CA ASP A 106 -3.03 -11.66 13.52
C ASP A 106 -3.70 -10.40 12.95
N ALA A 107 -3.43 -9.24 13.53
CA ALA A 107 -3.88 -7.96 12.99
C ALA A 107 -3.19 -7.64 11.66
N TRP A 108 -1.87 -7.81 11.57
CA TRP A 108 -1.11 -7.68 10.33
C TRP A 108 -1.65 -8.61 9.24
N ASP A 109 -1.91 -9.88 9.54
CA ASP A 109 -2.35 -10.87 8.56
C ASP A 109 -3.76 -10.58 8.00
N ARG A 110 -4.60 -9.85 8.74
CA ARG A 110 -5.91 -9.39 8.26
C ARG A 110 -5.83 -8.21 7.31
N ILE A 111 -4.84 -7.33 7.47
CA ILE A 111 -4.69 -6.14 6.63
C ILE A 111 -3.68 -6.35 5.50
N SER A 112 -2.71 -7.24 5.68
CA SER A 112 -1.67 -7.53 4.71
C SER A 112 -2.28 -8.33 3.55
N PRO A 113 -2.03 -7.95 2.29
CA PRO A 113 -2.70 -8.56 1.14
C PRO A 113 -2.11 -9.94 0.78
N ARG A 114 -1.76 -10.78 1.77
CA ARG A 114 -1.15 -12.11 1.54
C ARG A 114 -1.93 -12.88 0.48
N ALA A 115 -1.34 -12.98 -0.71
CA ALA A 115 -1.78 -13.79 -1.83
C ALA A 115 -3.26 -13.62 -2.23
N ARG A 116 -3.55 -12.60 -3.04
CA ARG A 116 -4.48 -12.76 -4.16
C ARG A 116 -3.79 -12.39 -5.45
#